data_AF-A0A7C7PYZ2-F1
#
_entry.id   AF-A0A7C7PYZ2-F1
#
_cell.length_a   1.000
_cell.length_b   1.000
_cell.length_c   1.000
_cell.angle_alpha   90.00
_cell.angle_beta   90.00
_cell.angle_gamma   90.00
#
_symmetry.space_group_name_H-M   'P 1'
#
loop_
_entity.id
_entity.type
_entity.pdbx_description
1 polymer ?
#
loop_
_entity_poly.entity_id
_entity_poly.type
_entity_poly.pdbx_seq_one_letter_code
_entity_poly.pdbx_strand_id
1 'polypeptide(L)'
;LLVGLGLLFYRRLLGGEIRLRPKLEYLFILAGLLFITVTGYLLEGLRLYLLPRWWGQWSIVGYWISNILTQINAPHQAMLQTYQALWWAHALVAFTMVALLPYMHLSHIMVSALNVYFGGWMHEQMKDKRR
;
A
#
# COMPACT_ATOMS: atom_id res chain seq x y z
N LEU A 1 8.43 4.79 0.57
CA LEU A 1 7.08 4.46 1.09
C LEU A 1 7.10 4.05 2.56
N LEU A 2 7.80 2.99 3.00
CA LEU A 2 7.86 2.61 4.42
C LEU A 2 8.42 3.69 5.35
N VAL A 3 9.50 4.38 4.96
CA VAL A 3 10.05 5.49 5.75
C VAL A 3 9.06 6.66 5.81
N GLY A 4 8.35 6.95 4.71
CA GLY A 4 7.32 7.99 4.66
C GLY A 4 6.07 7.66 5.45
N LEU A 5 5.59 6.41 5.38
CA LEU A 5 4.47 5.89 6.17
C LEU A 5 4.84 5.80 7.66
N GLY A 6 6.07 5.38 7.98
CA GLY A 6 6.59 5.33 9.35
C GLY A 6 6.70 6.71 9.97
N LEU A 7 7.23 7.71 9.25
CA LEU A 7 7.25 9.11 9.70
C LEU A 7 5.83 9.67 9.89
N LEU A 8 4.90 9.38 8.98
CA LEU A 8 3.52 9.84 9.08
C LEU A 8 2.78 9.19 10.27
N PHE A 9 2.99 7.88 10.49
CA PHE A 9 2.39 7.12 11.58
C PHE A 9 2.97 7.54 12.94
N TYR A 10 4.29 7.72 13.02
CA TYR A 10 4.99 8.26 14.18
C TYR A 10 4.49 9.67 14.52
N ARG A 11 4.39 10.54 13.50
CA ARG A 11 3.89 11.91 13.68
C ARG A 11 2.41 11.94 14.05
N ARG A 12 1.61 10.95 13.66
CA ARG A 12 0.17 10.90 13.99
C ARG A 12 -0.13 10.27 15.36
N LEU A 13 0.74 9.40 15.86
CA LEU A 13 0.62 8.82 17.21
C LEU A 13 1.27 9.68 18.29
N LEU A 14 2.36 10.40 17.98
CA LEU A 14 3.10 11.21 18.96
C LEU A 14 2.89 12.74 18.77
N GLY A 15 2.56 13.18 17.56
CA GLY A 15 2.13 14.55 17.30
C GLY A 15 0.63 14.67 17.46
N GLY A 16 0.18 14.74 18.72
CA GLY A 16 -1.20 15.02 19.07
C GLY A 16 -1.62 16.40 18.58
N GLU A 17 -2.06 16.52 17.32
CA GLU A 17 -2.91 17.63 16.93
C GLU A 17 -4.32 17.36 17.44
N ILE A 18 -4.57 17.99 18.59
CA ILE A 18 -5.84 18.18 19.25
C ILE A 18 -6.81 18.80 18.24
N ARG A 19 -7.73 17.97 17.73
CA ARG A 19 -8.96 18.25 16.95
C ARG A 19 -8.88 17.63 15.56
N LEU A 20 -9.44 16.43 15.46
CA LEU A 20 -10.40 16.05 14.42
C LEU A 20 -10.93 14.70 14.88
N ARG A 21 -12.24 14.63 15.19
CA ARG A 21 -12.91 13.37 15.50
C ARG A 21 -12.49 12.34 14.43
N PRO A 22 -11.77 11.26 14.77
CA PRO A 22 -11.33 10.32 13.77
C PRO A 22 -12.58 9.66 13.19
N LYS A 23 -12.98 10.06 11.98
CA LYS A 23 -13.99 9.29 11.25
C LYS A 23 -13.39 7.92 11.04
N LEU A 24 -14.07 6.88 11.51
CA LEU A 24 -13.60 5.49 11.46
C LEU A 24 -13.13 5.09 10.05
N GLU A 25 -13.74 5.68 9.02
CA GLU A 25 -13.36 5.59 7.62
C GLU A 25 -11.88 5.90 7.34
N TYR A 26 -11.33 6.97 7.91
CA TYR A 26 -9.91 7.34 7.69
C TYR A 26 -8.95 6.35 8.33
N LEU A 27 -9.30 5.84 9.51
CA LEU A 27 -8.50 4.83 10.19
C LEU A 27 -8.51 3.52 9.41
N PHE A 28 -9.66 3.13 8.85
CA PHE A 28 -9.80 1.92 8.04
C PHE A 28 -8.93 1.96 6.78
N ILE A 29 -8.94 3.08 6.05
CA ILE A 29 -8.08 3.27 4.86
C ILE A 29 -6.61 3.22 5.24
N LEU A 30 -6.21 3.96 6.28
CA LEU A 30 -4.82 4.03 6.70
C LEU A 30 -4.31 2.66 7.17
N ALA A 31 -5.12 1.95 7.95
CA ALA A 31 -4.82 0.60 8.40
C ALA A 31 -4.73 -0.39 7.21
N GLY A 32 -5.65 -0.30 6.25
CA GLY A 32 -5.63 -1.12 5.04
C GLY A 32 -4.39 -0.89 4.18
N LEU A 33 -4.02 0.38 3.94
CA LEU A 33 -2.80 0.75 3.21
C LEU A 33 -1.53 0.28 3.92
N LEU A 34 -1.47 0.43 5.24
CA LEU A 34 -0.34 -0.07 6.03
C LEU A 34 -0.27 -1.59 5.97
N PHE A 35 -1.41 -2.27 6.12
CA PHE A 35 -1.51 -3.72 6.04
C PHE A 35 -1.01 -4.26 4.70
N ILE A 36 -1.52 -3.76 3.57
CA ILE A 36 -1.08 -4.22 2.23
C ILE A 36 0.41 -3.93 2.02
N THR A 37 0.92 -2.80 2.50
CA THR A 37 2.34 -2.46 2.35
C THR A 37 3.21 -3.45 3.13
N VAL A 38 2.93 -3.66 4.42
CA VAL A 38 3.70 -4.57 5.28
C VAL A 38 3.62 -6.00 4.78
N THR A 39 2.41 -6.49 4.49
CA THR A 39 2.21 -7.86 3.99
C THR A 39 2.85 -8.07 2.62
N GLY A 40 2.92 -7.05 1.75
CA GLY A 40 3.65 -7.11 0.48
C GLY A 40 5.15 -7.34 0.67
N TYR A 41 5.79 -6.64 1.62
CA TYR A 41 7.21 -6.88 1.93
C TYR A 41 7.45 -8.25 2.57
N LEU A 42 6.55 -8.71 3.44
CA LEU A 42 6.63 -10.05 4.03
C LEU A 42 6.50 -11.15 2.96
N LEU A 43 5.56 -11.00 2.03
CA LEU A 43 5.39 -11.92 0.90
C LEU A 43 6.65 -11.98 0.03
N GLU A 44 7.27 -10.84 -0.26
CA GLU A 44 8.52 -10.79 -1.02
C GLU A 44 9.67 -11.49 -0.27
N GLY A 45 9.79 -11.28 1.03
CA GLY A 45 10.79 -11.96 1.86
C GLY A 45 10.59 -13.48 1.92
N LEU A 46 9.35 -13.93 2.10
CA LEU A 46 8.98 -15.34 2.04
C LEU A 46 9.25 -15.93 0.64
N ARG A 47 8.95 -15.19 -0.43
CA ARG A 47 9.23 -15.61 -1.80
C ARG A 47 10.73 -15.80 -2.04
N LEU A 48 11.57 -14.89 -1.57
CA LEU A 48 13.02 -14.99 -1.69
C LEU A 48 13.60 -16.12 -0.84
N TYR A 49 13.00 -16.40 0.32
CA TYR A 49 13.36 -17.54 1.15
C TYR A 49 13.00 -18.89 0.49
N LEU A 50 11.79 -19.02 -0.06
CA LEU A 50 11.31 -20.25 -0.71
C LEU A 50 11.95 -20.49 -2.08
N LEU A 51 12.20 -19.41 -2.84
CA LEU A 51 12.72 -19.43 -4.22
C LEU A 51 13.91 -18.44 -4.33
N PRO A 52 15.09 -18.80 -3.80
CA PRO A 52 16.25 -17.92 -3.80
C PRO A 52 16.70 -17.59 -5.22
N ARG A 53 16.98 -16.32 -5.48
CA ARG A 53 17.44 -15.80 -6.78
C ARG A 53 18.70 -14.97 -6.61
N TRP A 54 19.62 -15.03 -7.57
CA TRP A 54 20.90 -14.32 -7.52
C TRP A 54 20.78 -12.78 -7.47
N TRP A 55 19.70 -12.22 -8.03
CA TRP A 55 19.36 -10.79 -7.92
C TRP A 55 18.47 -10.46 -6.71
N GLY A 56 18.21 -11.40 -5.80
CA GLY A 56 17.35 -11.17 -4.63
C GLY A 56 17.82 -10.01 -3.74
N GLN A 57 19.12 -9.74 -3.73
CA GLN A 57 19.77 -8.65 -2.98
C GLN A 57 19.27 -7.24 -3.32
N TRP A 58 18.70 -7.03 -4.52
CA TRP A 58 18.13 -5.72 -4.90
C TRP A 58 16.83 -5.41 -4.14
N SER A 59 16.16 -6.44 -3.61
CA SER A 59 15.01 -6.30 -2.73
C SER A 59 15.50 -6.20 -1.29
N ILE A 60 16.02 -5.03 -0.88
CA ILE A 60 16.70 -4.83 0.42
C ILE A 60 15.89 -5.41 1.59
N VAL A 61 14.61 -5.08 1.69
CA VAL A 61 13.73 -5.53 2.78
C VAL A 61 13.42 -7.02 2.66
N GLY A 62 13.11 -7.50 1.46
CA GLY A 62 12.80 -8.91 1.23
C GLY A 62 14.01 -9.81 1.50
N TYR A 63 15.19 -9.38 1.07
CA TYR A 63 16.46 -10.08 1.28
C TYR A 63 16.84 -10.14 2.76
N TRP A 64 16.61 -9.06 3.51
CA TRP A 64 16.84 -9.05 4.95
C TRP A 64 15.90 -10.04 5.67
N ILE A 65 14.62 -10.04 5.31
CA ILE A 65 13.64 -11.00 5.86
C ILE A 65 14.02 -12.45 5.49
N SER A 66 14.41 -12.71 4.23
CA SER A 66 14.80 -14.06 3.82
C SER A 66 16.02 -14.56 4.59
N ASN A 67 17.00 -13.69 4.83
CA ASN A 67 18.19 -14.05 5.61
C ASN A 67 17.86 -14.41 7.06
N ILE A 68 16.93 -13.68 7.70
CA ILE A 68 16.45 -14.02 9.05
C ILE A 68 15.81 -15.42 9.05
N LEU A 69 14.93 -15.69 8.08
CA LEU A 69 14.26 -16.99 7.96
C LEU A 69 15.25 -18.14 7.72
N THR A 70 16.31 -17.89 6.97
CA THR A 70 17.42 -18.84 6.78
C THR A 70 18.22 -19.04 8.07
N GLN A 71 18.54 -17.98 8.82
CA GLN A 71 19.31 -18.07 10.06
C GLN A 71 18.59 -18.87 11.16
N ILE A 72 17.26 -18.74 11.25
CA ILE A 72 16.46 -19.49 12.22
C ILE A 72 16.10 -20.91 11.74
N ASN A 73 16.62 -21.36 10.58
CA ASN A 73 16.27 -22.63 9.94
C ASN A 73 14.76 -22.87 9.91
N ALA A 74 14.00 -21.86 9.46
CA ALA A 74 12.55 -21.95 9.40
C ALA A 74 12.11 -23.20 8.60
N PRO A 75 11.10 -23.96 9.04
CA PRO A 75 10.66 -25.14 8.31
C PRO A 75 10.01 -24.72 6.98
N HIS A 76 10.56 -25.21 5.88
CA HIS A 76 10.14 -24.83 4.52
C HIS A 76 8.63 -25.01 4.29
N GLN A 77 8.07 -26.15 4.72
CA GLN A 77 6.65 -26.44 4.59
C GLN A 77 5.76 -25.44 5.36
N ALA A 78 6.17 -25.03 6.56
CA ALA A 78 5.43 -24.03 7.34
C ALA A 78 5.50 -22.64 6.69
N MET A 79 6.65 -22.28 6.11
CA MET A 79 6.82 -21.01 5.40
C MET A 79 5.99 -20.96 4.12
N LEU A 80 5.83 -22.09 3.41
CA LEU A 80 4.94 -22.18 2.26
C LEU A 80 3.47 -21.95 2.64
N GLN A 81 3.00 -22.59 3.72
CA GLN A 81 1.63 -22.39 4.23
C GLN A 81 1.41 -20.95 4.67
N THR A 82 2.41 -20.38 5.37
CA THR A 82 2.37 -18.97 5.79
C THR A 82 2.30 -18.05 4.58
N TYR A 83 3.13 -18.27 3.55
CA TYR A 83 3.09 -17.50 2.31
C TYR A 83 1.70 -17.55 1.66
N GLN A 84 1.08 -18.74 1.54
CA GLN A 84 -0.25 -18.88 0.95
C GLN A 84 -1.32 -18.14 1.74
N ALA A 85 -1.33 -18.29 3.07
CA ALA A 85 -2.29 -17.60 3.94
C ALA A 85 -2.14 -16.07 3.86
N LEU A 86 -0.90 -15.60 3.91
CA LEU A 86 -0.56 -14.17 3.84
C LEU A 86 -0.90 -13.60 2.45
N TRP A 87 -0.74 -14.39 1.39
CA TRP A 87 -1.09 -14.00 0.03
C TRP A 87 -2.60 -13.83 -0.13
N TRP A 88 -3.41 -14.79 0.35
CA TRP A 88 -4.87 -14.67 0.31
C TRP A 88 -5.38 -13.51 1.17
N ALA A 89 -4.83 -13.33 2.37
CA ALA A 89 -5.18 -12.19 3.22
C ALA A 89 -4.83 -10.85 2.56
N HIS A 90 -3.64 -10.73 1.98
CA HIS A 90 -3.21 -9.55 1.24
C HIS A 90 -4.13 -9.28 0.04
N ALA A 91 -4.39 -10.28 -0.79
CA ALA A 91 -5.25 -10.16 -1.97
C ALA A 91 -6.66 -9.72 -1.60
N LEU A 92 -7.26 -10.32 -0.55
CA LEU A 92 -8.58 -9.95 -0.08
C LEU A 92 -8.65 -8.48 0.36
N VAL A 93 -7.68 -8.03 1.16
CA VAL A 93 -7.63 -6.63 1.62
C VAL A 93 -7.34 -5.67 0.47
N ALA A 94 -6.43 -6.03 -0.44
CA ALA A 94 -6.10 -5.22 -1.61
C ALA A 94 -7.31 -5.04 -2.53
N PHE A 95 -8.04 -6.12 -2.86
CA PHE A 95 -9.26 -6.02 -3.66
C PHE A 95 -10.38 -5.28 -2.95
N THR A 96 -10.52 -5.44 -1.63
CA THR A 96 -11.47 -4.67 -0.84
C THR A 96 -11.15 -3.17 -0.90
N MET A 97 -9.87 -2.79 -0.75
CA MET A 97 -9.43 -1.40 -0.87
C MET A 97 -9.73 -0.85 -2.27
N VAL A 98 -9.44 -1.62 -3.33
CA VAL A 98 -9.75 -1.25 -4.72
C VAL A 98 -11.25 -1.05 -4.93
N ALA A 99 -12.08 -1.97 -4.43
CA ALA A 99 -13.54 -1.87 -4.54
C ALA A 99 -14.12 -0.68 -3.76
N LEU A 100 -13.47 -0.28 -2.66
CA LEU A 100 -13.88 0.86 -1.84
C LEU A 100 -13.35 2.21 -2.36
N LEU A 101 -12.39 2.23 -3.30
CA LEU A 101 -11.85 3.47 -3.90
C LEU A 101 -12.92 4.50 -4.32
N PRO A 102 -14.01 4.14 -5.03
CA PRO A 102 -15.01 5.13 -5.44
C PRO A 102 -15.88 5.66 -4.29
N TYR A 103 -15.99 4.91 -3.19
CA TYR A 103 -16.85 5.25 -2.05
C TYR A 103 -16.13 6.05 -0.96
N MET A 104 -14.79 6.08 -0.99
CA MET A 104 -13.99 6.74 0.04
C MET A 104 -13.48 8.11 -0.41
N HIS A 105 -13.01 8.91 0.54
CA HIS A 105 -12.37 10.22 0.31
C HIS A 105 -11.13 10.18 -0.63
N LEU A 106 -10.70 9.01 -1.12
CA LEU A 106 -9.69 8.87 -2.17
C LEU A 106 -10.20 9.19 -3.59
N SER A 107 -11.51 9.36 -3.77
CA SER A 107 -12.11 9.74 -5.06
C SER A 107 -11.50 11.02 -5.66
N HIS A 108 -10.92 11.91 -4.84
CA HIS A 108 -10.19 13.09 -5.29
C HIS A 108 -9.02 12.77 -6.23
N ILE A 109 -8.36 11.61 -6.10
CA ILE A 109 -7.30 11.19 -7.04
C ILE A 109 -7.88 10.92 -8.43
N MET A 110 -9.05 10.26 -8.51
CA MET A 110 -9.71 9.99 -9.79
C MET A 110 -10.29 11.26 -10.41
N VAL A 111 -10.97 12.09 -9.60
CA VAL A 111 -11.58 13.34 -10.07
C VAL A 111 -10.52 14.36 -10.51
N SER A 112 -9.39 14.47 -9.79
CA SER A 112 -8.29 15.34 -10.22
C SER A 112 -7.64 14.87 -11.51
N ALA A 113 -7.41 13.56 -11.69
CA ALA A 113 -6.90 13.00 -12.93
C ALA A 113 -7.84 13.27 -14.12
N LEU A 114 -9.14 13.10 -13.92
CA LEU A 114 -10.16 13.42 -14.93
C LEU A 114 -10.18 14.92 -15.25
N ASN A 115 -10.06 15.80 -14.24
CA ASN A 115 -10.04 17.23 -14.46
C ASN A 115 -8.79 17.71 -15.20
N VAL A 116 -7.62 17.09 -15.00
CA VAL A 116 -6.43 17.42 -15.81
C VAL A 116 -6.62 17.04 -17.27
N TYR A 117 -7.26 15.89 -17.53
CA TYR A 117 -7.49 15.41 -18.89
C TYR A 117 -8.59 16.19 -19.63
N PHE A 118 -9.70 16.49 -18.97
CA PHE A 118 -10.86 17.16 -19.58
C PHE A 118 -10.92 18.67 -19.34
N GLY A 119 -10.23 19.18 -18.32
CA GLY A 119 -10.27 20.61 -17.95
C GLY A 119 -9.61 21.53 -18.95
N GLY A 120 -8.55 21.07 -19.64
CA GLY A 120 -7.94 21.81 -20.75
C GLY A 120 -8.91 21.98 -21.93
N TRP A 121 -9.62 20.91 -22.29
CA TRP A 121 -10.58 20.89 -23.40
C TRP A 121 -11.76 21.85 -23.18
N MET A 122 -12.27 21.94 -21.95
CA MET A 122 -13.36 22.87 -21.61
C MET A 122 -12.92 24.35 -21.61
N HIS A 123 -11.66 24.62 -21.27
CA HIS A 123 -11.12 25.98 -21.23
C HIS A 123 -10.85 26.56 -22.63
N GLU A 124 -10.55 25.69 -23.61
CA GLU A 124 -10.37 26.03 -25.03
C GLU A 124 -11.73 26.39 -25.68
N GLN A 125 -12.75 25.55 -25.49
CA GLN A 125 -14.10 25.73 -26.04
C GLN A 125 -14.78 27.02 -25.56
N MET A 126 -14.56 27.42 -24.31
CA MET A 126 -15.10 28.69 -23.77
C MET A 126 -14.37 29.95 -24.24
N LYS A 127 -13.17 29.81 -24.81
CA LYS A 127 -12.44 30.92 -25.45
C LYS A 127 -12.95 31.16 -26.85
N ASP A 128 -13.21 30.09 -27.60
CA ASP A 128 -13.72 30.15 -28.97
C ASP A 128 -15.12 30.77 -29.03
N LYS A 129 -16.02 30.37 -28.12
CA LYS A 129 -17.39 30.90 -28.02
C LYS A 129 -17.51 32.37 -27.61
N ARG A 130 -16.40 33.00 -27.19
CA ARG A 130 -16.33 34.41 -26.74
C ARG A 130 -15.62 35.34 -27.74
N ARG A 131 -15.12 34.80 -28.85
CA ARG A 131 -14.62 35.58 -29.99
C ARG A 131 -15.69 35.68 -31.06
#